data_AF-A0A5A9FK54-F1
#
_entry.id   AF-A0A5A9FK54-F1
#
_cell.length_a   1.000
_cell.length_b   1.000
_cell.length_c   1.000
_cell.angle_alpha   90.00
_cell.angle_beta   90.00
_cell.angle_gamma   90.00
#
_symmetry.space_group_name_H-M   'P 1'
#
loop_
_entity.id
_entity.type
_entity.pdbx_description
1 polymer ?
#
loop_
_entity_poly.entity_id
_entity_poly.type
_entity_poly.pdbx_seq_one_letter_code
_entity_poly.pdbx_strand_id
1 'polypeptide(L)'
;MSSDGSKFAPDYSEGSFWDKIKNYASSAGRDAILMALKLYYCLQSPKTPAWAKSVVIGALGYFISPIDAIPDLLPVIGYSDDIGVLAAAIAAVAAHIDDEIVAKAEEQLRRWFG
;
A
#
# COMPACT_ATOMS: atom_id res chain seq x y z
N MET A 1 14.94 -46.10 27.64
CA MET A 1 13.96 -45.03 27.37
C MET A 1 14.68 -43.98 26.56
N SER A 2 14.70 -44.14 25.23
CA SER A 2 15.39 -43.19 24.33
C SER A 2 14.34 -42.22 23.82
N SER A 3 14.46 -40.96 24.22
CA SER A 3 13.53 -39.89 23.87
C SER A 3 13.64 -39.58 22.38
N ASP A 4 12.62 -40.01 21.62
CA ASP A 4 12.38 -39.66 20.23
C ASP A 4 11.96 -38.18 20.15
N GLY A 5 12.95 -37.32 19.90
CA GLY A 5 12.77 -35.87 19.70
C GLY A 5 12.42 -35.46 18.27
N SER A 6 11.98 -36.39 17.40
CA SER A 6 11.88 -36.16 15.95
C SER A 6 10.47 -35.89 15.42
N LYS A 7 9.54 -35.35 16.22
CA LYS A 7 8.11 -35.20 15.83
C LYS A 7 7.61 -33.76 15.67
N PHE A 8 8.39 -32.86 15.08
CA PHE A 8 7.92 -31.49 14.76
C PHE A 8 8.34 -30.94 13.39
N ALA A 9 8.56 -31.78 12.38
CA ALA A 9 8.79 -31.28 11.02
C ALA A 9 8.07 -32.11 9.95
N PRO A 10 6.77 -31.90 9.71
CA PRO A 10 6.18 -32.22 8.42
C PRO A 10 6.26 -30.96 7.54
N ASP A 11 7.14 -31.01 6.53
CA ASP A 11 7.16 -30.14 5.34
C ASP A 11 7.51 -28.65 5.47
N TYR A 12 8.56 -28.30 6.22
CA TYR A 12 9.29 -27.06 5.88
C TYR A 12 10.16 -27.33 4.65
N SER A 13 9.70 -26.90 3.47
CA SER A 13 10.53 -26.85 2.26
C SER A 13 10.92 -25.41 1.96
N GLU A 14 12.18 -25.18 1.61
CA GLU A 14 12.67 -23.86 1.23
C GLU A 14 11.83 -23.24 0.09
N GLY A 15 11.37 -24.07 -0.87
CA GLY A 15 10.47 -23.66 -1.94
C GLY A 15 9.14 -23.08 -1.41
N SER A 16 8.48 -23.77 -0.49
CA SER A 16 7.22 -23.29 0.11
C SER A 16 7.36 -21.97 0.86
N PHE A 17 8.53 -21.70 1.45
CA PHE A 17 8.84 -20.42 2.08
C PHE A 17 8.93 -19.29 1.05
N TRP A 18 9.71 -19.48 -0.02
CA TRP A 18 9.87 -18.49 -1.08
C TRP A 18 8.56 -18.20 -1.81
N ASP A 19 7.75 -19.23 -2.07
CA ASP A 19 6.42 -19.07 -2.67
C ASP A 19 5.51 -18.23 -1.77
N LYS A 20 5.54 -18.47 -0.45
CA LYS A 20 4.77 -17.69 0.51
C LYS A 20 5.20 -16.22 0.48
N ILE A 21 6.49 -15.92 0.58
CA ILE A 21 7.02 -14.54 0.53
C ILE A 21 6.63 -13.84 -0.79
N LYS A 22 6.79 -14.51 -1.94
CA LYS A 22 6.44 -13.96 -3.25
C LYS A 22 4.95 -13.63 -3.35
N ASN A 23 4.09 -14.53 -2.87
CA ASN A 23 2.64 -14.33 -2.89
C ASN A 23 2.23 -13.16 -1.99
N TYR A 24 2.80 -13.05 -0.78
CA TYR A 24 2.54 -11.91 0.10
C TYR A 24 3.04 -10.59 -0.48
N ALA A 25 4.27 -10.55 -1.02
CA ALA A 25 4.81 -9.34 -1.64
C ALA A 25 3.98 -8.89 -2.85
N SER A 26 3.53 -9.83 -3.68
CA SER A 26 2.65 -9.54 -4.80
C SER A 26 1.28 -9.00 -4.36
N SER A 27 0.68 -9.61 -3.34
CA SER A 27 -0.60 -9.13 -2.79
C SER A 27 -0.46 -7.73 -2.16
N ALA A 28 0.53 -7.55 -1.29
CA ALA A 28 0.77 -6.26 -0.63
C ALA A 28 1.08 -5.14 -1.63
N GLY A 29 1.86 -5.45 -2.67
CA GLY A 29 2.14 -4.50 -3.75
C GLY A 29 0.86 -4.10 -4.52
N ARG A 30 -0.02 -5.05 -4.82
CA ARG A 30 -1.31 -4.78 -5.48
C ARG A 30 -2.20 -3.88 -4.60
N ASP A 31 -2.28 -4.16 -3.31
CA ASP A 31 -3.08 -3.37 -2.37
C ASP A 31 -2.54 -1.94 -2.24
N ALA A 32 -1.22 -1.78 -2.09
CA ALA A 32 -0.59 -0.46 -2.03
C ALA A 32 -0.84 0.36 -3.30
N ILE A 33 -0.72 -0.26 -4.47
CA ILE A 33 -0.99 0.40 -5.76
C ILE A 33 -2.46 0.76 -5.90
N LEU A 34 -3.38 -0.10 -5.45
CA LEU A 34 -4.81 0.22 -5.44
C LEU A 34 -5.11 1.46 -4.58
N MET A 35 -4.49 1.57 -3.41
CA MET A 35 -4.63 2.75 -2.54
C MET A 35 -4.09 4.01 -3.22
N ALA A 36 -2.91 3.94 -3.82
CA ALA A 36 -2.33 5.05 -4.57
C ALA A 36 -3.21 5.48 -5.76
N LEU A 37 -3.79 4.52 -6.50
CA LEU A 37 -4.70 4.79 -7.61
C LEU A 37 -6.00 5.45 -7.15
N LYS A 38 -6.60 4.99 -6.05
CA LYS A 38 -7.79 5.63 -5.46
C LYS A 38 -7.52 7.08 -5.10
N LEU A 39 -6.39 7.37 -4.46
CA LEU A 39 -5.97 8.73 -4.13
C LEU A 39 -5.72 9.55 -5.40
N TYR A 40 -5.02 8.99 -6.40
CA TYR A 40 -4.75 9.66 -7.67
C TYR A 40 -6.03 10.07 -8.43
N TYR A 41 -7.01 9.19 -8.52
CA TYR A 41 -8.30 9.53 -9.16
C TYR A 41 -9.15 10.47 -8.29
N CYS A 42 -9.05 10.38 -6.96
CA CYS A 42 -9.65 11.35 -6.04
C CYS A 42 -9.08 12.77 -6.26
N LEU A 43 -7.77 12.90 -6.49
CA LEU A 43 -7.14 14.19 -6.81
C LEU A 43 -7.69 14.84 -8.08
N GLN A 44 -7.98 14.02 -9.09
CA GLN A 44 -8.49 14.49 -10.39
C GLN A 44 -9.96 14.85 -10.38
N SER A 45 -10.74 14.30 -9.44
CA SER A 45 -12.16 14.55 -9.39
C SER A 45 -12.46 16.05 -9.14
N PRO A 46 -13.36 16.66 -9.92
CA PRO A 46 -13.80 18.03 -9.68
C PRO A 46 -14.64 18.14 -8.39
N LYS A 47 -15.18 17.03 -7.88
CA LYS A 47 -15.98 16.98 -6.65
C LYS A 47 -15.12 17.01 -5.38
N THR A 48 -13.82 16.76 -5.50
CA THR A 48 -12.91 16.71 -4.34
C THR A 48 -12.57 18.13 -3.88
N PRO A 49 -12.82 18.49 -2.62
CA PRO A 49 -12.51 19.81 -2.10
C PRO A 49 -11.00 20.05 -2.02
N ALA A 50 -10.58 21.32 -2.06
CA ALA A 50 -9.18 21.69 -2.11
C ALA A 50 -8.34 21.13 -0.95
N TRP A 51 -8.88 21.12 0.28
CA TRP A 51 -8.17 20.56 1.44
C TRP A 51 -7.88 19.06 1.28
N ALA A 52 -8.83 18.30 0.72
CA ALA A 52 -8.68 16.87 0.48
C ALA A 52 -7.64 16.62 -0.62
N LYS A 53 -7.62 17.46 -1.68
CA LYS A 53 -6.57 17.42 -2.70
C LYS A 53 -5.19 17.66 -2.10
N SER A 54 -5.05 18.60 -1.16
CA SER A 54 -3.78 18.84 -0.47
C SER A 54 -3.29 17.62 0.32
N VAL A 55 -4.19 16.95 1.06
CA VAL A 55 -3.87 15.70 1.78
C VAL A 55 -3.39 14.62 0.81
N VAL A 56 -4.13 14.43 -0.29
CA VAL A 56 -3.79 13.47 -1.34
C VAL A 56 -2.42 13.75 -1.97
N ILE A 57 -2.14 15.02 -2.31
CA ILE A 57 -0.85 15.43 -2.88
C ILE A 57 0.28 15.13 -1.91
N GLY A 58 0.11 15.43 -0.61
CA GLY A 58 1.11 15.12 0.41
C GLY A 58 1.40 13.62 0.49
N ALA A 59 0.36 12.79 0.55
CA ALA A 59 0.50 11.34 0.64
C ALA A 59 1.12 10.72 -0.62
N LEU A 60 0.68 11.14 -1.81
CA LEU A 60 1.26 10.65 -3.07
C LEU A 60 2.69 11.17 -3.31
N GLY A 61 2.97 12.41 -2.90
CA GLY A 61 4.31 12.99 -2.97
C GLY A 61 5.30 12.21 -2.11
N TYR A 62 4.90 11.86 -0.88
CA TYR A 62 5.67 10.99 -0.01
C TYR A 62 5.87 9.58 -0.60
N PHE A 63 4.80 8.98 -1.11
CA PHE A 63 4.84 7.64 -1.72
C PHE A 63 5.76 7.55 -2.96
N ILE A 64 5.87 8.62 -3.76
CA ILE A 64 6.69 8.63 -4.98
C ILE A 64 8.14 9.06 -4.70
N SER A 65 8.37 9.98 -3.76
CA SER A 65 9.71 10.41 -3.36
C SER A 65 9.89 10.27 -1.85
N PRO A 66 10.44 9.14 -1.38
CA PRO A 66 10.74 8.93 0.04
C PRO A 66 11.86 9.85 0.57
N ILE A 67 12.46 10.72 -0.27
CA ILE A 67 13.65 11.53 0.09
C ILE A 67 13.36 13.05 0.12
N ASP A 68 12.42 13.59 -0.65
CA ASP A 68 12.39 15.06 -0.90
C ASP A 68 11.34 15.89 -0.13
N ALA A 69 10.40 15.29 0.60
CA ALA A 69 9.32 16.06 1.25
C ALA A 69 9.56 16.43 2.73
N ILE A 70 10.62 15.93 3.36
CA ILE A 70 11.02 16.28 4.73
C ILE A 70 12.54 16.47 4.83
N PRO A 71 13.18 17.43 4.13
CA PRO A 71 14.44 17.93 4.62
C PRO A 71 14.15 18.81 5.85
N ASP A 72 14.64 18.38 7.01
CA ASP A 72 14.97 19.19 8.20
C ASP A 72 14.12 19.11 9.49
N LEU A 73 13.21 18.16 9.72
CA LEU A 73 12.52 18.12 11.04
C LEU A 73 12.41 16.82 11.85
N LEU A 74 12.82 15.65 11.36
CA LEU A 74 12.69 14.42 12.16
C LEU A 74 13.92 13.51 11.99
N PRO A 75 14.80 13.41 13.00
CA PRO A 75 15.66 12.25 13.09
C PRO A 75 14.79 11.09 13.55
N VAL A 76 14.77 9.99 12.79
CA VAL A 76 14.10 8.69 13.06
C VAL A 76 12.73 8.53 12.37
N ILE A 77 12.68 7.74 11.28
CA ILE A 77 11.83 6.52 11.08
C ILE A 77 11.98 6.03 9.63
N GLY A 78 12.03 4.70 9.47
CA GLY A 78 12.28 3.99 8.19
C GLY A 78 11.02 3.58 7.43
N TYR A 79 11.28 2.97 6.26
CA TYR A 79 10.42 2.51 5.13
C TYR A 79 9.07 1.81 5.41
N SER A 80 8.64 1.65 6.67
CA SER A 80 7.35 1.06 7.06
C SER A 80 6.17 2.03 6.94
N ASP A 81 6.44 3.33 6.74
CA ASP A 81 5.43 4.41 6.85
C ASP A 81 4.59 4.60 5.58
N ASP A 82 5.07 4.19 4.39
CA ASP A 82 4.43 4.53 3.11
C ASP A 82 2.98 4.00 2.95
N ILE A 83 2.74 2.73 3.27
CA ILE A 83 1.38 2.15 3.23
C ILE A 83 0.50 2.76 4.32
N GLY A 84 1.08 3.06 5.49
CA GLY A 84 0.39 3.74 6.58
C GLY A 84 -0.09 5.14 6.19
N VAL A 85 0.76 5.90 5.51
CA VAL A 85 0.45 7.23 4.97
C VAL A 85 -0.65 7.16 3.91
N LEU A 86 -0.58 6.21 2.97
CA LEU A 86 -1.65 5.99 2.00
C LEU A 86 -2.98 5.62 2.69
N ALA A 87 -2.93 4.72 3.68
CA ALA A 87 -4.11 4.32 4.45
C ALA A 87 -4.73 5.49 5.22
N ALA A 88 -3.91 6.30 5.88
CA ALA A 88 -4.34 7.48 6.61
C ALA A 88 -4.97 8.52 5.67
N ALA A 89 -4.37 8.74 4.50
CA ALA A 89 -4.92 9.63 3.49
C ALA A 89 -6.26 9.12 2.94
N ILE A 90 -6.37 7.83 2.61
CA ILE A 90 -7.63 7.18 2.21
C ILE A 90 -8.69 7.42 3.29
N ALA A 91 -8.36 7.19 4.56
CA ALA A 91 -9.31 7.39 5.66
C ALA A 91 -9.73 8.87 5.79
N ALA A 92 -8.79 9.81 5.67
CA ALA A 92 -9.06 11.24 5.76
C ALA A 92 -9.96 11.75 4.62
N VAL A 93 -9.84 11.18 3.43
CA VAL A 93 -10.61 11.60 2.24
C VAL A 93 -11.68 10.60 1.82
N ALA A 94 -12.02 9.62 2.66
CA ALA A 94 -12.91 8.51 2.32
C ALA A 94 -14.28 9.00 1.81
N ALA A 95 -14.81 10.09 2.38
CA ALA A 95 -16.06 10.71 1.97
C ALA A 95 -16.05 11.29 0.53
N HIS A 96 -14.88 11.42 -0.09
CA HIS A 96 -14.69 11.92 -1.45
C HIS A 96 -14.28 10.84 -2.46
N ILE A 97 -14.07 9.60 -2.00
CA ILE A 97 -13.79 8.47 -2.86
C ILE A 97 -15.12 7.80 -3.20
N ASP A 98 -15.71 8.22 -4.32
CA ASP A 98 -16.96 7.66 -4.84
C ASP A 98 -16.73 6.37 -5.66
N ASP A 99 -17.82 5.69 -6.01
CA ASP A 99 -17.79 4.43 -6.76
C ASP A 99 -17.09 4.57 -8.12
N GLU A 100 -17.17 5.76 -8.74
CA GLU A 100 -16.49 6.04 -10.02
C GLU A 100 -14.97 6.04 -9.84
N ILE A 101 -14.46 6.63 -8.76
CA ILE A 101 -13.04 6.61 -8.40
C ILE A 101 -12.57 5.18 -8.12
N VAL A 102 -13.35 4.41 -7.35
CA VAL A 102 -13.01 3.02 -7.03
C VAL A 102 -12.95 2.18 -8.30
N ALA A 103 -13.96 2.30 -9.18
CA ALA A 103 -14.02 1.56 -10.44
C ALA A 103 -12.81 1.85 -11.35
N LYS A 104 -12.42 3.13 -11.49
CA LYS A 104 -11.23 3.53 -12.27
C LYS A 104 -9.94 2.96 -11.68
N ALA A 105 -9.80 3.00 -10.35
CA ALA A 105 -8.63 2.47 -9.68
C ALA A 105 -8.49 0.95 -9.87
N GLU A 106 -9.57 0.20 -9.71
CA GLU A 106 -9.57 -1.25 -9.92
C GLU A 106 -9.37 -1.62 -11.39
N GLU A 107 -9.95 -0.88 -12.33
CA GLU A 107 -9.73 -1.11 -13.76
C GLU A 107 -8.26 -0.92 -14.13
N GLN A 108 -7.65 0.17 -13.67
CA GLN A 108 -6.24 0.43 -13.91
C GLN A 108 -5.34 -0.63 -13.27
N LEU A 109 -5.65 -1.07 -12.05
CA LEU A 109 -4.93 -2.16 -11.39
C LEU A 109 -5.04 -3.47 -12.20
N ARG A 110 -6.23 -3.83 -12.67
CA ARG A 110 -6.46 -5.00 -13.53
C ARG A 110 -5.70 -4.90 -14.84
N ARG A 111 -5.58 -3.72 -15.44
CA ARG A 111 -4.77 -3.52 -16.67
C ARG A 111 -3.28 -3.76 -16.44
N TRP A 112 -2.78 -3.54 -15.22
CA TRP A 112 -1.37 -3.73 -14.89
C TRP A 112 -1.03 -5.13 -14.40
N PHE A 113 -1.96 -5.79 -13.70
CA PHE A 113 -1.71 -7.06 -13.01
C PHE A 113 -2.56 -8.24 -13.50
N GLY A 114 -3.51 -7.99 -14.41
CA GLY A 114 -4.34 -9.00 -15.06
C GLY A 114 -3.69 -9.60 -16.30
#